data_AF-A0A934VSP0-F1
#
_entry.id   AF-A0A934VSP0-F1
#
_cell.length_a   1.000
_cell.length_b   1.000
_cell.length_c   1.000
_cell.angle_alpha   90.00
_cell.angle_beta   90.00
_cell.angle_gamma   90.00
#
_symmetry.space_group_name_H-M   'P 1'
#
loop_
_entity.id
_entity.type
_entity.pdbx_description
1 polymer ?
#
loop_
_entity_poly.entity_id
_entity_poly.type
_entity_poly.pdbx_seq_one_letter_code
_entity_poly.pdbx_strand_id
1 'polypeptide(L)'
;MKPKSRSVLILASTLLVGMLLGALVHAQFFEKRVKRMHRMSTPEGFVESYLRTIQPVDTEQEAAIRAVLEPQATSVIDSFKVHREALHAKLDGMRAKLDPLLTDDQKERLDERRKRGPGRRVEKE
;
A
#
# COMPACT_ATOMS: atom_id res chain seq x y z
N MET A 1 -41.71 -20.20 -17.56
CA MET A 1 -40.94 -19.91 -16.31
C MET A 1 -41.75 -18.94 -15.47
N LYS A 2 -41.98 -19.23 -14.18
CA LYS A 2 -42.81 -18.40 -13.30
C LYS A 2 -42.25 -16.96 -13.26
N PRO A 3 -43.09 -15.90 -13.32
CA PRO A 3 -42.64 -14.51 -13.44
C PRO A 3 -41.67 -14.08 -12.32
N LYS A 4 -41.82 -14.68 -11.13
CA LYS A 4 -40.93 -14.50 -9.97
C LYS A 4 -39.46 -14.88 -10.27
N SER A 5 -39.22 -15.89 -11.11
CA SER A 5 -37.86 -16.32 -11.46
C SER A 5 -37.15 -15.36 -12.42
N ARG A 6 -37.90 -14.64 -13.27
CA ARG A 6 -37.31 -13.65 -14.19
C ARG A 6 -36.83 -12.41 -13.44
N SER A 7 -37.61 -11.94 -12.47
CA SER A 7 -37.22 -10.79 -11.64
C SER A 7 -36.00 -11.08 -10.78
N VAL A 8 -35.92 -12.27 -10.17
CA VAL A 8 -34.73 -12.69 -9.40
C VAL A 8 -33.50 -12.77 -10.31
N LEU A 9 -33.66 -13.27 -11.54
CA LEU A 9 -32.56 -13.40 -12.48
C LEU A 9 -32.01 -12.04 -12.94
N ILE A 10 -32.89 -11.06 -13.16
CA ILE A 10 -32.52 -9.67 -13.46
C ILE A 10 -31.80 -9.03 -12.26
N LEU A 11 -32.31 -9.22 -11.05
CA LEU A 11 -31.71 -8.66 -9.84
C LEU A 11 -30.32 -9.26 -9.56
N ALA A 12 -30.17 -10.58 -9.76
CA ALA A 12 -28.89 -11.26 -9.59
C ALA A 12 -27.85 -10.80 -10.61
N SER A 13 -28.26 -10.57 -11.86
CA SER A 13 -27.36 -10.11 -12.91
C SER A 13 -26.94 -8.66 -12.72
N THR A 14 -27.82 -7.75 -12.29
CA THR A 14 -27.43 -6.36 -11.97
C THR A 14 -26.51 -6.30 -10.75
N LEU A 15 -26.73 -7.14 -9.73
CA LEU A 15 -25.85 -7.24 -8.57
C LEU A 15 -24.45 -7.73 -8.95
N LEU A 16 -24.37 -8.76 -9.81
CA LEU A 16 -23.10 -9.27 -10.33
C LEU A 16 -22.33 -8.18 -11.08
N VAL A 17 -23.00 -7.42 -11.94
CA VAL A 17 -22.39 -6.30 -12.67
C VAL A 17 -21.88 -5.24 -11.71
N GLY A 18 -22.67 -4.85 -10.71
CA GLY A 18 -22.26 -3.88 -9.69
C GLY A 18 -21.04 -4.35 -8.89
N MET A 19 -21.00 -5.63 -8.52
CA MET A 19 -19.88 -6.23 -7.78
C MET A 19 -18.60 -6.27 -8.63
N LEU A 20 -18.71 -6.63 -9.92
CA LEU A 20 -17.57 -6.62 -10.85
C LEU A 20 -17.03 -5.21 -11.07
N LEU A 21 -17.92 -4.21 -11.24
CA LEU A 21 -17.52 -2.81 -11.37
C LEU A 21 -16.84 -2.30 -10.09
N GLY A 22 -17.41 -2.60 -8.91
CA GLY A 22 -16.81 -2.24 -7.62
C GLY A 22 -15.44 -2.88 -7.42
N ALA A 23 -15.28 -4.17 -7.77
CA ALA A 23 -14.01 -4.87 -7.69
C ALA A 23 -12.96 -4.28 -8.65
N LEU A 24 -13.34 -3.92 -9.88
CA LEU A 24 -12.43 -3.35 -10.87
C LEU A 24 -11.93 -1.97 -10.45
N VAL A 25 -12.82 -1.10 -9.97
CA VAL A 25 -12.45 0.22 -9.45
C VAL A 25 -11.54 0.07 -8.24
N HIS A 26 -11.86 -0.83 -7.31
CA HIS A 26 -11.03 -1.08 -6.14
C HIS A 26 -9.64 -1.61 -6.54
N ALA A 27 -9.56 -2.54 -7.49
CA ALA A 27 -8.29 -3.09 -7.98
C ALA A 27 -7.38 -2.00 -8.58
N GLN A 28 -7.92 -1.09 -9.41
CA GLN A 28 -7.14 -0.01 -10.02
C GLN A 28 -6.58 0.98 -8.97
N PHE A 29 -7.35 1.30 -7.93
CA PHE A 29 -6.87 2.17 -6.84
C PHE A 29 -5.88 1.45 -5.91
N PHE A 30 -6.08 0.16 -5.63
CA PHE A 30 -5.22 -0.62 -4.76
C PHE A 30 -3.86 -0.92 -5.41
N GLU A 31 -3.85 -1.24 -6.71
CA GLU A 31 -2.61 -1.48 -7.47
C GLU A 31 -1.68 -0.26 -7.45
N LYS A 32 -2.19 0.95 -7.67
CA LYS A 32 -1.33 2.15 -7.71
C LYS A 32 -0.64 2.43 -6.36
N ARG A 33 -1.29 2.09 -5.25
CA ARG A 33 -0.76 2.34 -3.89
C ARG A 33 0.15 1.21 -3.42
N VAL A 34 -0.23 -0.05 -3.63
CA VAL A 34 0.56 -1.22 -3.23
C VAL A 34 1.78 -1.38 -4.13
N LYS A 35 1.65 -1.21 -5.45
CA LYS A 35 2.77 -1.35 -6.40
C LYS A 35 3.83 -0.27 -6.20
N ARG A 36 3.45 0.93 -5.74
CA ARG A 36 4.40 2.00 -5.34
C ARG A 36 5.20 1.61 -4.09
N MET A 37 4.55 1.01 -3.09
CA MET A 37 5.21 0.56 -1.87
C MET A 37 6.10 -0.67 -2.11
N HIS A 38 5.65 -1.59 -2.97
CA HIS A 38 6.39 -2.81 -3.30
C HIS A 38 7.59 -2.54 -4.22
N ARG A 39 7.50 -1.56 -5.14
CA ARG A 39 8.62 -1.14 -5.99
C ARG A 39 9.80 -0.60 -5.20
N MET A 40 9.56 0.17 -4.13
CA MET A 40 10.67 0.65 -3.28
C MET A 40 11.12 -0.36 -2.23
N SER A 41 10.60 -1.60 -2.27
CA SER A 41 10.98 -2.67 -1.34
C SER A 41 11.92 -3.71 -1.96
N THR A 42 12.23 -3.60 -3.26
CA THR A 42 13.20 -4.47 -3.94
C THR A 42 14.25 -3.64 -4.68
N PRO A 43 15.49 -4.15 -4.83
CA PRO A 43 16.53 -3.47 -5.59
C PRO A 43 16.11 -3.14 -7.03
N GLU A 44 15.46 -4.08 -7.71
CA GLU A 44 15.01 -3.90 -9.10
C GLU A 44 13.91 -2.84 -9.21
N GLY A 45 12.99 -2.83 -8.24
CA GLY A 45 11.91 -1.85 -8.22
C GLY A 45 12.41 -0.43 -7.91
N PHE A 46 13.52 -0.30 -7.16
CA PHE A 46 14.21 0.96 -6.94
C PHE A 46 14.77 1.51 -8.27
N VAL A 47 15.56 0.70 -8.99
CA VAL A 47 16.16 1.08 -10.28
C VAL A 47 15.06 1.46 -11.29
N GLU A 48 14.05 0.61 -11.43
CA GLU A 48 12.93 0.80 -12.33
C GLU A 48 12.08 2.04 -11.98
N SER A 49 12.00 2.41 -10.70
CA SER A 49 11.33 3.66 -10.29
C SER A 49 12.10 4.88 -10.78
N TYR A 50 13.43 4.87 -10.67
CA TYR A 50 14.27 5.97 -11.14
C TYR A 50 14.25 6.08 -12.66
N LEU A 51 14.36 4.96 -13.38
CA LEU A 51 14.30 4.95 -14.84
C LEU A 51 12.97 5.51 -15.36
N ARG A 52 11.85 5.16 -14.73
CA ARG A 52 10.55 5.75 -15.09
C ARG A 52 10.51 7.27 -14.87
N THR A 53 11.19 7.78 -13.85
CA THR A 53 11.23 9.22 -13.56
C THR A 53 12.19 9.96 -14.50
N ILE A 54 13.36 9.39 -14.75
CA ILE A 54 14.40 10.00 -15.60
C ILE A 54 14.01 9.96 -17.07
N GLN A 55 13.32 8.89 -17.50
CA GLN A 55 12.92 8.64 -18.90
C GLN A 55 14.12 8.71 -19.87
N PRO A 56 15.00 7.69 -19.87
CA PRO A 56 16.16 7.65 -20.76
C PRO A 56 15.74 7.80 -22.22
N VAL A 57 16.53 8.51 -23.01
CA VAL A 57 16.24 8.79 -24.43
C VAL A 57 16.61 7.63 -25.35
N ASP A 58 17.56 6.79 -24.93
CA ASP A 58 18.05 5.63 -25.68
C ASP A 58 18.54 4.52 -24.74
N THR A 59 18.86 3.36 -25.33
CA THR A 59 19.28 2.16 -24.59
C THR A 59 20.67 2.28 -23.98
N GLU A 60 21.55 3.11 -24.55
CA GLU A 60 22.90 3.31 -24.05
C GLU A 60 22.86 4.15 -22.77
N GLN A 61 22.07 5.21 -22.77
CA GLN A 61 21.79 6.03 -21.60
C GLN A 61 21.07 5.23 -20.51
N GLU A 62 20.09 4.38 -20.86
CA GLU A 62 19.46 3.49 -19.89
C GLU A 62 20.48 2.57 -19.22
N ALA A 63 21.35 1.91 -20.01
CA ALA A 63 22.37 1.02 -19.49
C ALA A 63 23.37 1.75 -18.58
N ALA A 64 23.78 2.96 -18.96
CA ALA A 64 24.65 3.81 -18.15
C ALA A 64 24.01 4.20 -16.81
N ILE A 65 22.72 4.56 -16.82
CA ILE A 65 21.97 4.88 -15.60
C ILE A 65 21.83 3.64 -14.71
N ARG A 66 21.53 2.47 -15.28
CA ARG A 66 21.44 1.20 -14.54
C ARG A 66 22.75 0.86 -13.85
N ALA A 67 23.88 1.00 -14.53
CA ALA A 67 25.21 0.75 -13.96
C ALA A 67 25.52 1.63 -12.74
N VAL A 68 24.94 2.84 -12.66
CA VAL A 68 25.07 3.72 -11.48
C VAL A 68 24.11 3.31 -10.36
N LEU A 69 22.87 2.93 -10.69
CA LEU A 69 21.82 2.71 -9.70
C LEU A 69 21.85 1.32 -9.07
N GLU A 70 22.18 0.26 -9.83
CA GLU A 70 22.15 -1.12 -9.36
C GLU A 70 23.08 -1.38 -8.16
N PRO A 71 24.35 -0.90 -8.14
CA PRO A 71 25.22 -1.10 -6.97
C PRO A 71 24.71 -0.43 -5.70
N GLN A 72 23.93 0.66 -5.83
CA GLN A 72 23.39 1.40 -4.69
C GLN A 72 22.07 0.82 -4.19
N ALA A 73 21.35 0.09 -5.05
CA ALA A 73 19.99 -0.34 -4.78
C ALA A 73 19.89 -1.17 -3.49
N THR A 74 20.75 -2.18 -3.31
CA THR A 74 20.75 -3.03 -2.11
C THR A 74 21.00 -2.23 -0.84
N SER A 75 22.03 -1.38 -0.82
CA SER A 75 22.37 -0.57 0.35
C SER A 75 21.24 0.38 0.76
N VAL A 76 20.54 0.95 -0.23
CA VAL A 76 19.40 1.84 0.03
C VAL A 76 18.22 1.05 0.61
N ILE A 77 17.90 -0.12 0.04
CA ILE A 77 16.82 -0.98 0.54
C ILE A 77 17.10 -1.44 1.97
N ASP A 78 18.31 -1.88 2.26
CA ASP A 78 18.71 -2.29 3.60
C ASP A 78 18.62 -1.14 4.60
N SER A 79 19.05 0.06 4.20
CA SER A 79 18.92 1.27 5.03
C SER A 79 17.46 1.59 5.35
N PHE A 80 16.54 1.47 4.39
CA PHE A 80 15.11 1.64 4.63
C PHE A 80 14.56 0.60 5.59
N LYS A 81 14.98 -0.66 5.47
CA LYS A 81 14.55 -1.74 6.37
C LYS A 81 15.00 -1.48 7.80
N VAL A 82 16.28 -1.19 8.01
CA VAL A 82 16.86 -0.87 9.32
C VAL A 82 16.17 0.36 9.92
N HIS A 83 15.97 1.42 9.14
CA HIS A 83 15.31 2.61 9.62
C HIS A 83 13.85 2.36 10.04
N ARG A 84 13.13 1.56 9.26
CA ARG A 84 11.75 1.17 9.56
C ARG A 84 11.67 0.36 10.85
N GLU A 85 12.54 -0.62 11.04
CA GLU A 85 12.62 -1.41 12.28
C GLU A 85 12.95 -0.53 13.48
N ALA A 86 13.93 0.37 13.35
CA ALA A 86 14.30 1.32 14.39
C ALA A 86 13.14 2.27 14.74
N LEU A 87 12.38 2.74 13.75
CA LEU A 87 11.21 3.57 13.97
C LEU A 87 10.09 2.81 14.69
N HIS A 88 9.82 1.56 14.30
CA HIS A 88 8.85 0.71 15.00
C HIS A 88 9.23 0.51 16.46
N ALA A 89 10.48 0.15 16.74
CA ALA A 89 10.98 -0.01 18.11
C ALA A 89 10.82 1.27 18.95
N LYS A 90 11.12 2.45 18.37
CA LYS A 90 10.91 3.74 19.05
C LYS A 90 9.44 4.00 19.37
N LEU A 91 8.55 3.73 18.42
CA LEU A 91 7.11 3.92 18.59
C LEU A 91 6.53 2.95 19.62
N ASP A 92 6.98 1.69 19.64
CA ASP A 92 6.58 0.70 20.64
C ASP A 92 7.08 1.09 22.04
N GLY A 93 8.33 1.57 22.16
CA GLY A 93 8.86 2.10 23.42
C GLY A 93 8.09 3.33 23.92
N MET A 94 7.72 4.23 23.02
CA MET A 94 6.84 5.36 23.36
C MET A 94 5.46 4.87 23.85
N ARG A 95 4.89 3.87 23.17
CA ARG A 95 3.59 3.28 23.54
C ARG A 95 3.63 2.67 24.93
N ALA A 96 4.67 1.89 25.25
CA ALA A 96 4.84 1.29 26.58
C ALA A 96 4.91 2.33 27.69
N LYS A 97 5.53 3.50 27.42
CA LYS A 97 5.58 4.62 28.37
C LYS A 97 4.25 5.34 28.53
N LEU A 98 3.43 5.39 27.47
CA LEU A 98 2.10 5.99 27.52
C LEU A 98 1.07 5.05 28.17
N ASP A 99 1.22 3.73 28.05
CA ASP A 99 0.24 2.75 28.52
C ASP A 99 -0.25 2.94 29.98
N PRO A 100 0.61 3.21 30.99
CA PRO A 100 0.14 3.42 32.35
C PRO A 100 -0.61 4.75 32.55
N LEU A 101 -0.55 5.68 31.59
CA LEU A 101 -1.18 7.00 31.65
C LEU A 101 -2.55 7.04 30.96
N LEU A 102 -2.93 5.97 30.26
CA LEU A 102 -4.13 5.92 29.44
C LEU A 102 -5.24 5.12 30.12
N THR A 103 -6.48 5.58 29.96
CA THR A 103 -7.67 4.79 30.26
C THR A 103 -7.85 3.68 29.24
N ASP A 104 -8.63 2.65 29.57
CA ASP A 104 -8.88 1.51 28.67
C ASP A 104 -9.50 1.95 27.33
N ASP A 105 -10.47 2.87 27.36
CA ASP A 105 -11.07 3.48 26.16
C ASP A 105 -10.00 4.18 25.28
N GLN A 106 -9.03 4.85 25.91
CA GLN A 106 -7.96 5.53 25.18
C GLN A 106 -6.99 4.53 24.55
N LYS A 107 -6.71 3.41 25.22
CA LYS A 107 -5.90 2.31 24.68
C LYS A 107 -6.58 1.68 23.46
N GLU A 108 -7.88 1.42 23.54
CA GLU A 108 -8.65 0.83 22.45
C GLU A 108 -8.66 1.73 21.21
N ARG A 109 -8.92 3.04 21.36
CA ARG A 109 -8.83 4.00 20.23
C ARG A 109 -7.45 4.02 19.59
N LEU A 110 -6.39 3.90 20.38
CA LEU A 110 -5.03 3.94 19.88
C LEU A 110 -4.65 2.63 19.14
N ASP A 111 -5.21 1.50 19.57
CA ASP A 111 -5.07 0.20 18.90
C ASP A 111 -5.86 0.14 17.59
N GLU A 112 -7.07 0.68 17.57
CA GLU A 112 -7.86 0.83 16.35
C GLU A 112 -7.14 1.69 15.30
N ARG A 113 -6.47 2.77 15.74
CA ARG A 113 -5.63 3.58 14.85
C ARG A 113 -4.45 2.79 14.29
N ARG A 114 -3.83 1.90 15.07
CA ARG A 114 -2.72 1.03 14.63
C ARG A 114 -3.19 0.01 13.59
N LYS A 115 -4.31 -0.67 13.84
CA LYS A 115 -4.88 -1.68 12.93
C LYS A 115 -5.26 -1.10 11.57
N ARG A 116 -5.67 0.18 11.51
CA ARG A 116 -6.05 0.86 10.26
C ARG A 116 -4.86 1.23 9.37
N GLY A 117 -3.63 1.19 9.89
CA GLY A 117 -2.41 1.54 9.17
C GLY A 117 -2.34 3.02 8.73
N PRO A 118 -1.19 3.48 8.24
CA PRO A 118 -1.03 4.83 7.70
C PRO A 118 -1.73 4.93 6.33
N GLY A 119 -3.06 5.06 6.32
CA GLY A 119 -3.77 5.24 5.05
C GLY A 119 -5.27 5.09 5.01
N ARG A 120 -5.91 4.58 6.09
CA ARG A 120 -7.38 4.59 6.22
C ARG A 120 -7.80 5.72 7.16
N ARG A 121 -7.90 6.94 6.61
CA ARG A 121 -8.81 7.95 7.19
C ARG A 121 -10.22 7.41 6.96
N VAL A 122 -10.93 7.10 8.03
CA VAL A 122 -12.38 6.91 7.96
C VAL A 122 -12.94 8.33 8.02
N GLU A 123 -13.41 8.83 6.88
CA GLU A 123 -14.46 9.85 6.90
C GLU A 123 -15.61 9.24 7.68
N LYS A 124 -15.79 9.71 8.92
CA LYS A 124 -17.04 9.56 9.64
C LYS A 124 -17.66 10.95 9.64
N GLU A 125 -18.66 11.14 8.77
CA GLU A 125 -19.77 12.05 9.04
C GLU A 125 -20.80 11.32 9.89
#